data_AF-A0A7C6FFX2-F1
#
_entry.id   AF-A0A7C6FFX2-F1
#
_cell.length_a   1.000
_cell.length_b   1.000
_cell.length_c   1.000
_cell.angle_alpha   90.00
_cell.angle_beta   90.00
_cell.angle_gamma   90.00
#
_symmetry.space_group_name_H-M   'P 1'
#
loop_
_entity.id
_entity.type
_entity.pdbx_description
1 polymer ?
#
loop_
_entity_poly.entity_id
_entity_poly.type
_entity_poly.pdbx_seq_one_letter_code
_entity_poly.pdbx_strand_id
1 'polypeptide(L)'
;MASNFQRRTAQRRVAARQRKGPVDTGRPPKEIGVQALRLVFQFPLVLDGKNGQAGRGPSDPDWLADRIAAARESLKAEPWEPVDDVLAYPPGIEPEETDGGAYAQFTYFHDFARKFLFPVGPHAPFTLHERKDVACVDVTIGKTRHRFKPGRISLHLFDLGVAIFTFELAWEGKDTPGPLNLAEAQDLL
;
A
#
# COMPACT_ATOMS: atom_id res chain seq x y z
N MET A 1 34.08 0.77 -33.74
CA MET A 1 32.77 0.73 -33.05
C MET A 1 32.79 1.77 -31.93
N ALA A 2 31.94 2.79 -31.98
CA ALA A 2 31.90 3.86 -30.97
C ALA A 2 31.28 3.35 -29.66
N SER A 3 31.88 3.69 -28.51
CA SER A 3 31.43 3.21 -27.20
C SER A 3 30.08 3.81 -26.81
N ASN A 4 29.31 3.08 -25.99
CA ASN A 4 28.01 3.52 -25.44
C ASN A 4 28.09 4.87 -24.70
N PHE A 5 29.28 5.28 -24.26
CA PHE A 5 29.53 6.57 -23.62
C PHE A 5 29.44 7.74 -24.60
N GLN A 6 29.91 7.57 -25.84
CA GLN A 6 29.88 8.61 -26.87
C GLN A 6 28.47 8.83 -27.45
N ARG A 7 27.61 7.80 -27.43
CA ARG A 7 26.19 7.92 -27.84
C ARG A 7 25.38 8.76 -26.84
N ARG A 8 25.66 8.64 -25.53
CA ARG A 8 24.97 9.39 -24.46
C ARG A 8 25.29 10.89 -24.47
N THR A 9 26.53 11.28 -24.79
CA THR A 9 26.92 12.70 -24.87
C THR A 9 26.38 13.40 -26.10
N ALA A 10 26.23 12.69 -27.23
CA ALA A 10 25.61 13.25 -28.44
C ALA A 10 24.10 13.48 -28.26
N GLN A 11 23.38 12.54 -27.62
CA GLN A 11 21.94 12.69 -27.34
C GLN A 11 21.64 13.84 -26.36
N ARG A 12 22.49 14.07 -25.35
CA ARG A 12 22.33 15.22 -24.43
C ARG A 12 22.49 16.59 -25.11
N ARG A 13 23.34 16.70 -26.14
CA ARG A 13 23.53 17.97 -26.87
C ARG A 13 22.39 18.31 -27.83
N VAL A 14 21.65 17.30 -28.32
CA VAL A 14 20.45 17.53 -29.15
C VAL A 14 19.24 17.89 -28.27
N ALA A 15 19.09 17.25 -27.10
CA ALA A 15 18.02 17.58 -26.15
C ALA A 15 18.16 18.96 -25.50
N ALA A 16 19.40 19.45 -25.28
CA ALA A 16 19.63 20.77 -24.68
C ALA A 16 19.36 21.96 -25.64
N ARG A 17 19.15 21.70 -26.94
CA ARG A 17 18.92 22.76 -27.95
C ARG A 17 17.44 22.97 -28.31
N GLN A 18 16.53 22.15 -27.78
CA GLN A 18 15.09 22.31 -27.91
C GLN A 18 14.46 22.45 -26.53
N ARG A 19 14.38 23.68 -26.02
CA ARG A 19 13.40 24.21 -25.04
C ARG A 19 13.96 25.48 -24.38
N LYS A 20 14.14 26.53 -25.17
CA LYS A 20 13.97 27.91 -24.68
C LYS A 20 12.96 28.60 -25.60
N GLY A 21 11.73 28.11 -25.53
CA GLY A 21 10.59 28.97 -25.82
C GLY A 21 10.46 30.01 -24.71
N PRO A 22 9.73 31.11 -24.94
CA PRO A 22 9.50 32.13 -23.92
C PRO A 22 8.95 31.45 -22.66
N VAL A 23 9.52 31.80 -21.50
CA VAL A 23 8.94 31.42 -20.20
C VAL A 23 7.60 32.14 -20.13
N ASP A 24 6.53 31.40 -20.39
CA ASP A 24 5.18 31.88 -20.19
C ASP A 24 5.04 32.22 -18.70
N THR A 25 5.08 33.51 -18.37
CA THR A 25 4.79 34.03 -17.02
C THR A 25 3.29 34.03 -16.76
N GLY A 26 2.56 33.11 -17.40
CA GLY A 26 1.13 32.93 -17.31
C GLY A 26 0.68 32.83 -15.86
N ARG A 27 -0.53 33.34 -15.60
CA ARG A 27 -1.18 33.34 -14.28
C ARG A 27 -0.94 32.01 -13.56
N PRO A 28 -0.70 32.03 -12.23
CA PRO A 28 -0.53 30.80 -11.47
C PRO A 28 -1.69 29.85 -11.75
N PRO A 29 -1.43 28.55 -11.91
CA PRO A 29 -2.48 27.57 -12.15
C PRO A 29 -3.51 27.66 -11.02
N LYS A 30 -4.78 27.84 -11.39
CA LYS A 30 -5.88 27.93 -10.43
C LYS A 30 -6.16 26.60 -9.75
N GLU A 31 -5.81 25.49 -10.41
CA GLU A 31 -6.04 24.12 -9.95
C GLU A 31 -4.85 23.24 -10.37
N ILE A 32 -4.56 22.24 -9.54
CA ILE A 32 -3.57 21.20 -9.82
C ILE A 32 -4.34 19.89 -10.04
N GLY A 33 -4.28 19.36 -11.25
CA GLY A 33 -4.87 18.07 -11.58
C GLY A 33 -4.06 16.91 -10.99
N VAL A 34 -4.75 15.94 -10.40
CA VAL A 34 -4.18 14.71 -9.86
C VAL A 34 -4.39 13.60 -10.89
N GLN A 35 -3.29 12.99 -11.33
CA GLN A 35 -3.33 11.92 -12.35
C GLN A 35 -3.69 10.56 -11.74
N ALA A 36 -3.23 10.31 -10.52
CA ALA A 36 -3.49 9.08 -9.78
C ALA A 36 -3.52 9.38 -8.28
N LEU A 37 -4.44 8.75 -7.56
CA LEU A 37 -4.52 8.78 -6.10
C LEU A 37 -4.54 7.34 -5.58
N ARG A 38 -3.58 7.01 -4.71
CA ARG A 38 -3.55 5.76 -3.95
C ARG A 38 -3.57 6.11 -2.46
N LEU A 39 -4.49 5.51 -1.74
CA LEU A 39 -4.64 5.67 -0.30
C LEU A 39 -4.20 4.36 0.35
N VAL A 40 -3.30 4.44 1.33
CA VAL A 40 -2.84 3.28 2.11
C VAL A 40 -3.15 3.55 3.56
N PHE A 41 -4.02 2.73 4.13
CA PHE A 41 -4.38 2.77 5.53
C PHE A 41 -3.77 1.58 6.25
N GLN A 42 -3.21 1.83 7.43
CA GLN A 42 -2.65 0.81 8.31
C GLN A 42 -3.22 0.99 9.71
N PHE A 43 -3.89 -0.05 10.19
CA PHE A 43 -4.54 -0.03 11.50
C PHE A 43 -3.91 -1.10 12.38
N PRO A 44 -3.18 -0.72 13.44
CA PRO A 44 -2.78 -1.66 14.46
C PRO A 44 -4.03 -2.10 15.23
N LEU A 45 -4.22 -3.40 15.34
CA LEU A 45 -5.35 -4.03 16.01
C LEU A 45 -4.85 -4.79 17.24
N VAL A 46 -5.61 -4.66 18.33
CA VAL A 46 -5.46 -5.48 19.53
C VAL A 46 -6.38 -6.68 19.40
N LEU A 47 -5.87 -7.87 19.69
CA LEU A 47 -6.64 -9.10 19.56
C LEU A 47 -7.52 -9.34 20.79
N ASP A 48 -8.77 -9.70 20.54
CA ASP A 48 -9.69 -10.20 21.56
C ASP A 48 -9.57 -11.71 21.71
N GLY A 49 -9.72 -12.17 22.96
CA GLY A 49 -9.70 -13.58 23.32
C GLY A 49 -11.10 -14.13 23.45
N LYS A 50 -11.21 -15.46 23.48
CA LYS A 50 -12.48 -16.15 23.78
C LYS A 50 -12.76 -16.18 25.27
N ASN A 51 -11.71 -16.32 26.06
CA ASN A 51 -11.82 -16.47 27.51
C ASN A 51 -11.38 -15.17 28.18
N GLY A 52 -12.34 -14.38 28.65
CA GLY A 52 -12.11 -13.21 29.49
C GLY A 52 -11.64 -13.63 30.88
N GLN A 53 -10.40 -14.12 31.03
CA GLN A 53 -9.84 -14.38 32.35
C GLN A 53 -9.45 -13.06 33.00
N ALA A 54 -10.30 -12.59 33.92
CA ALA A 54 -10.02 -11.41 34.74
C ALA A 54 -8.68 -11.60 35.48
N GLY A 55 -7.76 -10.64 35.33
CA GLY A 55 -6.48 -10.61 36.05
C GLY A 55 -5.27 -11.15 35.28
N ARG A 56 -5.44 -11.71 34.08
CA ARG A 56 -4.32 -12.05 33.17
C ARG A 56 -4.12 -10.96 32.13
N GLY A 57 -2.86 -10.68 31.81
CA GLY A 57 -2.46 -9.60 30.90
C GLY A 57 -1.50 -10.05 29.80
N PRO A 58 -1.00 -9.11 28.98
CA PRO A 58 -0.16 -9.41 27.81
C PRO A 58 1.13 -10.18 28.07
N SER A 59 1.59 -10.21 29.32
CA SER A 59 2.77 -10.97 29.74
C SER A 59 2.50 -12.45 30.04
N ASP A 60 1.24 -12.88 30.08
CA ASP A 60 0.86 -14.28 30.30
C ASP A 60 0.79 -15.03 28.94
N PRO A 61 1.58 -16.10 28.74
CA PRO A 61 1.57 -16.89 27.52
C PRO A 61 0.20 -17.50 27.18
N ASP A 62 -0.58 -17.92 28.17
CA ASP A 62 -1.91 -18.52 27.94
C ASP A 62 -2.90 -17.46 27.46
N TRP A 63 -2.82 -16.25 28.02
CA TRP A 63 -3.65 -15.11 27.61
C TRP A 63 -3.41 -14.73 26.15
N LEU A 64 -2.13 -14.77 25.73
CA LEU A 64 -1.70 -14.48 24.38
C LEU A 64 -2.12 -15.59 23.40
N ALA A 65 -1.92 -16.85 23.79
CA ALA A 65 -2.32 -18.01 23.00
C ALA A 65 -3.83 -18.04 22.72
N ASP A 66 -4.67 -17.73 23.73
CA ASP A 66 -6.14 -17.66 23.58
C ASP A 66 -6.55 -16.64 22.51
N ARG A 67 -5.91 -15.47 22.49
CA ARG A 67 -6.17 -14.39 21.52
C ARG A 67 -5.76 -14.72 20.11
N ILE A 68 -4.56 -15.26 19.94
CA ILE A 68 -4.08 -15.67 18.62
C ILE A 68 -4.94 -16.81 18.08
N ALA A 69 -5.29 -17.78 18.91
CA ALA A 69 -6.17 -18.88 18.53
C ALA A 69 -7.57 -18.37 18.14
N ALA A 70 -8.15 -17.46 18.93
CA ALA A 70 -9.43 -16.83 18.61
C ALA A 70 -9.40 -16.11 17.26
N ALA A 71 -8.39 -15.28 17.03
CA ALA A 71 -8.22 -14.56 15.77
C ALA A 71 -8.08 -15.51 14.58
N ARG A 72 -7.21 -16.53 14.69
CA ARG A 72 -7.02 -17.55 13.64
C ARG A 72 -8.30 -18.32 13.34
N GLU A 73 -9.13 -18.58 14.34
CA GLU A 73 -10.41 -19.25 14.13
C GLU A 73 -11.42 -18.34 13.44
N SER A 74 -11.52 -17.07 13.84
CA SER A 74 -12.37 -16.08 13.17
C SER A 74 -11.99 -15.90 11.69
N LEU A 75 -10.69 -15.96 11.37
CA LEU A 75 -10.23 -15.89 9.98
C LEU A 75 -10.71 -17.06 9.10
N LYS A 76 -10.99 -18.24 9.69
CA LYS A 76 -11.51 -19.40 8.93
C LYS A 76 -12.99 -19.27 8.57
N ALA A 77 -13.75 -18.45 9.30
CA ALA A 77 -15.18 -18.26 9.09
C ALA A 77 -15.49 -17.18 8.03
N GLU A 78 -14.47 -16.40 7.66
CA GLU A 78 -14.53 -15.22 6.82
C GLU A 78 -13.75 -15.47 5.51
N PRO A 79 -13.91 -14.65 4.46
CA PRO A 79 -13.25 -14.87 3.16
C PRO A 79 -11.76 -14.48 3.16
N TRP A 80 -11.03 -14.83 4.22
CA TRP A 80 -9.59 -14.59 4.34
C TRP A 80 -8.80 -15.78 3.79
N GLU A 81 -7.91 -15.51 2.85
CA GLU A 81 -7.01 -16.50 2.29
C GLU A 81 -5.60 -16.32 2.90
N PRO A 82 -4.94 -17.40 3.35
CA PRO A 82 -3.54 -17.31 3.78
C PRO A 82 -2.64 -16.98 2.57
N VAL A 83 -1.62 -16.16 2.80
CA VAL A 83 -0.59 -15.83 1.82
C VAL A 83 0.68 -16.59 2.18
N ASP A 84 1.01 -17.60 1.38
CA ASP A 84 2.18 -18.46 1.64
C ASP A 84 3.51 -17.77 1.29
N ASP A 85 3.55 -17.01 0.20
CA ASP A 85 4.72 -16.22 -0.21
C ASP A 85 4.50 -14.73 0.07
N VAL A 86 4.80 -14.34 1.31
CA VAL A 86 4.74 -12.96 1.79
C VAL A 86 5.65 -12.02 0.97
N LEU A 87 6.74 -12.55 0.42
CA LEU A 87 7.70 -11.73 -0.34
C LEU A 87 7.22 -11.40 -1.76
N ALA A 88 6.27 -12.17 -2.28
CA ALA A 88 5.61 -11.94 -3.56
C ALA A 88 4.29 -11.15 -3.42
N TYR A 89 3.96 -10.70 -2.20
CA TYR A 89 2.70 -10.03 -1.90
C TYR A 89 2.81 -8.50 -1.80
N PRO A 90 1.87 -7.74 -2.40
CA PRO A 90 0.81 -8.20 -3.29
C PRO A 90 1.36 -8.55 -4.69
N PRO A 91 0.74 -9.50 -5.40
CA PRO A 91 1.18 -9.89 -6.73
C PRO A 91 1.04 -8.73 -7.72
N GLY A 92 2.04 -8.49 -8.55
CA GLY A 92 1.95 -7.52 -9.64
C GLY A 92 2.31 -6.08 -9.28
N ILE A 93 3.00 -5.83 -8.16
CA ILE A 93 3.90 -4.67 -8.09
C ILE A 93 5.17 -5.00 -8.91
N GLU A 94 4.99 -5.30 -10.19
CA GLU A 94 6.06 -5.06 -11.14
C GLU A 94 6.30 -3.55 -11.07
N PRO A 95 7.52 -3.08 -10.77
CA PRO A 95 7.83 -1.68 -10.93
C PRO A 95 7.68 -1.39 -12.42
N GLU A 96 6.51 -0.90 -12.85
CA GLU A 96 6.42 -0.14 -14.09
C GLU A 96 7.56 0.87 -14.00
N GLU A 97 8.55 0.74 -14.89
CA GLU A 97 9.79 1.50 -14.90
C GLU A 97 9.54 2.97 -14.53
N THR A 98 9.68 3.28 -13.25
CA THR A 98 9.58 4.62 -12.72
C THR A 98 10.80 4.77 -11.87
N ASP A 99 11.79 5.46 -12.44
CA ASP A 99 12.94 6.02 -11.75
C ASP A 99 12.50 6.63 -10.41
N GLY A 100 12.55 5.83 -9.34
CA GLY A 100 12.46 6.25 -7.94
C GLY A 100 11.55 7.45 -7.64
N GLY A 101 10.35 7.52 -8.23
CA GLY A 101 9.38 8.57 -7.94
C GLY A 101 9.13 8.61 -6.44
N ALA A 102 8.86 9.80 -5.87
CA ALA A 102 9.10 10.21 -4.48
C ALA A 102 8.65 9.25 -3.33
N TYR A 103 7.85 8.22 -3.61
CA TYR A 103 7.43 7.20 -2.64
C TYR A 103 8.10 5.83 -2.77
N ALA A 104 8.86 5.55 -3.83
CA ALA A 104 9.73 4.37 -3.90
C ALA A 104 10.97 4.49 -2.98
N GLN A 105 11.12 5.62 -2.27
CA GLN A 105 12.37 6.07 -1.63
C GLN A 105 12.53 5.79 -0.14
N PHE A 106 11.65 5.08 0.58
CA PHE A 106 11.85 4.95 2.03
C PHE A 106 12.07 3.56 2.62
N THR A 107 11.90 2.47 1.86
CA THR A 107 12.38 1.17 2.39
C THR A 107 12.75 0.17 1.29
N TYR A 108 13.84 0.45 0.58
CA TYR A 108 14.59 -0.64 -0.06
C TYR A 108 15.35 -1.38 1.04
N PHE A 109 14.84 -2.54 1.45
CA PHE A 109 15.66 -3.51 2.16
C PHE A 109 16.48 -4.28 1.12
N HIS A 110 17.80 -4.31 1.29
CA HIS A 110 18.65 -5.24 0.57
C HIS A 110 18.07 -6.67 0.69
N ASP A 111 18.16 -7.51 -0.35
CA ASP A 111 17.53 -8.85 -0.37
C ASP A 111 17.84 -9.69 0.88
N PHE A 112 19.04 -9.51 1.44
CA PHE A 112 19.45 -10.08 2.72
C PHE A 112 18.58 -9.63 3.90
N ALA A 113 18.38 -8.32 4.07
CA ALA A 113 17.53 -7.76 5.12
C ALA A 113 16.05 -8.15 4.91
N ARG A 114 15.59 -8.23 3.66
CA ARG A 114 14.25 -8.71 3.34
C ARG A 114 14.04 -10.16 3.78
N LYS A 115 14.98 -11.06 3.45
CA LYS A 115 14.93 -12.48 3.87
C LYS A 115 15.07 -12.66 5.39
N PHE A 116 15.82 -11.78 6.04
CA PHE A 116 16.00 -11.80 7.49
C PHE A 116 14.77 -11.29 8.26
N LEU A 117 14.14 -10.21 7.78
CA LEU A 117 12.97 -9.59 8.42
C LEU A 117 11.66 -10.33 8.09
N PHE A 118 11.61 -11.02 6.95
CA PHE A 118 10.44 -11.73 6.45
C PHE A 118 10.79 -13.18 6.07
N PRO A 119 11.26 -14.00 7.03
CA PRO A 119 11.54 -15.39 6.75
C PRO A 119 10.23 -16.12 6.42
N VAL A 120 10.21 -16.84 5.30
CA VAL A 120 9.11 -17.73 4.92
C VAL A 120 9.32 -19.11 5.54
N GLY A 121 8.24 -19.74 6.02
CA GLY A 121 8.27 -21.08 6.62
C GLY A 121 7.66 -21.17 8.02
N PRO A 122 7.83 -22.30 8.73
CA PRO A 122 7.14 -22.61 9.99
C PRO A 122 7.54 -21.71 11.18
N HIS A 123 8.57 -20.89 11.02
CA HIS A 123 9.06 -19.93 12.02
C HIS A 123 8.93 -18.48 11.55
N ALA A 124 8.00 -18.20 10.63
CA ALA A 124 7.71 -16.84 10.21
C ALA A 124 7.25 -15.99 11.42
N PRO A 125 7.70 -14.73 11.56
CA PRO A 125 7.34 -13.87 12.69
C PRO A 125 5.87 -13.45 12.71
N PHE A 126 5.15 -13.68 11.61
CA PHE A 126 3.72 -13.44 11.46
C PHE A 126 3.13 -14.35 10.39
N THR A 127 1.81 -14.51 10.41
CA THR A 127 1.04 -15.02 9.27
C THR A 127 0.37 -13.88 8.53
N LEU A 128 0.31 -13.98 7.20
CA LEU A 128 -0.34 -12.98 6.36
C LEU A 128 -1.61 -13.58 5.78
N HIS A 129 -2.69 -12.82 5.86
CA HIS A 129 -3.97 -13.17 5.26
C HIS A 129 -4.44 -12.05 4.34
N GLU A 130 -5.13 -12.38 3.26
CA GLU A 130 -5.67 -11.41 2.32
C GLU A 130 -7.18 -11.60 2.09
N ARG A 131 -7.85 -10.51 1.69
CA ARG A 131 -9.23 -10.55 1.18
C ARG A 131 -9.28 -10.07 -0.27
N LYS A 132 -10.04 -10.78 -1.09
CA LYS A 132 -10.24 -10.49 -2.52
C LYS A 132 -11.70 -10.26 -2.90
N ASP A 133 -12.62 -10.41 -1.95
CA ASP A 133 -14.06 -10.38 -2.19
C ASP A 133 -14.63 -8.96 -2.33
N VAL A 134 -13.88 -7.94 -1.91
CA VAL A 134 -14.28 -6.53 -2.05
C VAL A 134 -13.90 -6.02 -3.43
N ALA A 135 -14.90 -5.80 -4.28
CA ALA A 135 -14.68 -5.33 -5.66
C ALA A 135 -14.43 -3.83 -5.77
N CYS A 136 -15.14 -3.02 -4.98
CA CYS A 136 -15.01 -1.56 -4.99
C CYS A 136 -15.41 -0.95 -3.64
N VAL A 137 -14.93 0.26 -3.38
CA VAL A 137 -15.36 1.11 -2.27
C VAL A 137 -15.83 2.44 -2.83
N ASP A 138 -17.04 2.84 -2.46
CA ASP A 138 -17.59 4.13 -2.84
C ASP A 138 -17.61 5.06 -1.62
N VAL A 139 -17.02 6.24 -1.76
CA VAL A 139 -16.94 7.28 -0.73
C VAL A 139 -17.69 8.51 -1.21
N THR A 140 -18.55 9.08 -0.37
CA THR A 140 -19.28 10.31 -0.68
C THR A 140 -18.74 11.47 0.12
N ILE A 141 -18.26 12.51 -0.57
CA ILE A 141 -17.86 13.78 0.03
C ILE A 141 -18.80 14.86 -0.49
N GLY A 142 -19.53 15.51 0.42
CA GLY A 142 -20.58 16.45 0.06
C GLY A 142 -21.66 15.79 -0.81
N LYS A 143 -21.67 16.11 -2.11
CA LYS A 143 -22.61 15.56 -3.10
C LYS A 143 -21.94 14.71 -4.18
N THR A 144 -20.63 14.49 -4.08
CA THR A 144 -19.85 13.79 -5.10
C THR A 144 -19.50 12.39 -4.58
N ARG A 145 -19.74 11.38 -5.40
CA ARG A 145 -19.38 10.00 -5.11
C ARG A 145 -18.08 9.66 -5.82
N HIS A 146 -17.08 9.27 -5.06
CA HIS A 146 -15.79 8.80 -5.53
C HIS A 146 -15.77 7.27 -5.45
N ARG A 147 -15.26 6.63 -6.50
CA ARG A 147 -15.08 5.18 -6.55
C ARG A 147 -13.62 4.82 -6.45
N PHE A 148 -13.34 3.80 -5.65
CA PHE A 148 -12.03 3.23 -5.45
C PHE A 148 -12.05 1.73 -5.71
N LYS A 149 -10.98 1.24 -6.33
CA LYS A 149 -10.68 -0.18 -6.44
C LYS A 149 -9.71 -0.59 -5.34
N PRO A 150 -10.03 -1.60 -4.53
CA PRO A 150 -9.09 -2.17 -3.59
C PRO A 150 -7.88 -2.74 -4.32
N GLY A 151 -6.68 -2.30 -3.93
CA GLY A 151 -5.41 -2.84 -4.42
C GLY A 151 -4.87 -3.94 -3.50
N ARG A 152 -4.96 -3.72 -2.18
CA ARG A 152 -4.49 -4.64 -1.16
C ARG A 152 -5.42 -4.59 0.04
N ILE A 153 -5.86 -5.77 0.49
CA ILE A 153 -6.61 -5.93 1.74
C ILE A 153 -5.93 -7.07 2.48
N SER A 154 -5.15 -6.74 3.51
CA SER A 154 -4.36 -7.74 4.20
C SER A 154 -4.36 -7.57 5.71
N LEU A 155 -4.16 -8.69 6.40
CA LEU A 155 -4.02 -8.76 7.84
C LEU A 155 -2.73 -9.51 8.17
N HIS A 156 -1.79 -8.80 8.79
CA HIS A 156 -0.58 -9.39 9.35
C HIS A 156 -0.88 -9.75 10.79
N LEU A 157 -0.80 -11.03 11.15
CA LEU A 157 -1.06 -11.52 12.49
C LEU A 157 0.24 -11.98 13.13
N PHE A 158 0.67 -11.28 14.17
CA PHE A 158 1.91 -11.57 14.88
C PHE A 158 1.64 -12.48 16.08
N ASP A 159 2.57 -13.40 16.34
CA ASP A 159 2.51 -14.27 17.53
C ASP A 159 2.70 -13.51 18.86
N LEU A 160 2.88 -12.18 18.80
CA LEU A 160 2.94 -11.27 19.96
C LEU A 160 1.57 -10.66 20.32
N GLY A 161 0.49 -11.07 19.65
CA GLY A 161 -0.88 -10.68 20.04
C GLY A 161 -1.30 -9.33 19.45
N VAL A 162 -0.58 -8.90 18.42
CA VAL A 162 -0.87 -7.70 17.63
C VAL A 162 -1.22 -8.16 16.22
N ALA A 163 -2.16 -7.46 15.59
CA ALA A 163 -2.35 -7.56 14.15
C ALA A 163 -2.23 -6.19 13.48
N ILE A 164 -1.84 -6.17 12.22
CA ILE A 164 -1.83 -4.96 11.39
C ILE A 164 -2.74 -5.22 10.20
N PHE A 165 -3.88 -4.53 10.19
CA PHE A 165 -4.77 -4.50 9.04
C PHE A 165 -4.30 -3.42 8.07
N THR A 166 -4.04 -3.80 6.82
CA THR A 166 -3.65 -2.89 5.75
C THR A 166 -4.73 -2.90 4.68
N PHE A 167 -5.18 -1.71 4.32
CA PHE A 167 -6.16 -1.53 3.25
C PHE A 167 -5.70 -0.44 2.30
N GLU A 168 -5.60 -0.78 1.02
CA GLU A 168 -5.13 0.10 -0.03
C GLU A 168 -6.19 0.29 -1.09
N LEU A 169 -6.42 1.54 -1.47
CA LEU A 169 -7.41 1.97 -2.42
C LEU A 169 -6.77 2.75 -3.55
N ALA A 170 -7.06 2.37 -4.79
CA ALA A 170 -6.72 3.16 -5.98
C ALA A 170 -7.97 3.88 -6.47
N TRP A 171 -7.89 5.19 -6.66
CA TRP A 171 -9.01 5.98 -7.18
C TRP A 171 -9.29 5.64 -8.66
N GLU A 172 -10.54 5.31 -8.98
CA GLU A 172 -10.97 4.99 -10.35
C GLU A 172 -11.78 6.11 -11.01
N GLY A 173 -12.39 6.99 -10.22
CA GLY A 173 -13.23 8.05 -10.76
C GLY A 173 -14.20 8.66 -9.76
N LYS A 174 -15.02 9.58 -10.27
CA LYS A 174 -16.15 10.18 -9.56
C LYS A 174 -17.35 10.29 -10.50
N ASP A 175 -18.54 10.44 -9.93
CA ASP A 175 -19.79 10.55 -10.67
C ASP A 175 -19.98 11.91 -11.39
N THR A 176 -19.20 12.92 -11.01
CA THR A 176 -19.15 14.22 -11.68
C THR A 176 -18.09 14.27 -12.78
N PRO A 177 -18.35 14.97 -13.91
CA PRO A 177 -17.34 15.11 -14.97
C PRO A 177 -16.12 15.93 -14.51
N GLY A 178 -14.94 15.51 -14.94
CA GLY A 178 -13.69 16.26 -14.74
C GLY A 178 -12.61 15.47 -13.98
N PRO A 179 -11.33 15.89 -14.08
CA PRO A 179 -10.24 15.25 -13.36
C PRO A 179 -10.40 15.47 -11.84
N LEU A 180 -9.73 14.62 -11.07
CA LEU A 180 -9.52 14.87 -9.65
C LEU A 180 -8.57 16.07 -9.51
N ASN A 181 -8.93 17.07 -8.71
CA ASN A 181 -8.02 18.16 -8.38
C ASN A 181 -7.37 17.93 -7.00
N LEU A 182 -6.31 18.67 -6.69
CA LEU A 182 -5.56 18.50 -5.44
C LEU A 182 -6.41 18.77 -4.18
N ALA A 183 -7.33 19.73 -4.21
CA ALA A 183 -8.19 20.03 -3.07
C ALA A 183 -9.15 18.87 -2.78
N GLU A 184 -9.80 18.34 -3.82
CA GLU A 184 -10.64 17.15 -3.72
C GLU A 184 -9.83 15.92 -3.25
N ALA A 185 -8.59 15.77 -3.72
CA ALA A 185 -7.72 14.68 -3.27
C ALA A 185 -7.34 14.81 -1.80
N GLN A 186 -7.18 16.03 -1.29
CA GLN A 186 -6.90 16.29 0.13
C GLN A 186 -8.11 16.00 1.01
N ASP A 187 -9.33 16.28 0.55
CA ASP A 187 -10.55 15.94 1.28
C ASP A 187 -10.78 14.42 1.40
N LEU A 188 -10.10 13.61 0.57
CA LEU A 188 -10.16 12.14 0.56
C LEU A 188 -9.12 11.45 1.48
N LEU A 189 -8.23 12.21 2.12
CA LEU A 189 -7.21 11.70 3.06
C LEU A 189 -7.74 11.66 4.50
#